data_AF-A0A534P8U6-F1
#
_entry.id   AF-A0A534P8U6-F1
#
_cell.length_a   1.000
_cell.length_b   1.000
_cell.length_c   1.000
_cell.angle_alpha   90.00
_cell.angle_beta   90.00
_cell.angle_gamma   90.00
#
_symmetry.space_group_name_H-M   'P 1'
#
loop_
_entity.id
_entity.type
_entity.pdbx_description
1 polymer ?
#
loop_
_entity_poly.entity_id
_entity_poly.type
_entity_poly.pdbx_seq_one_letter_code
_entity_poly.pdbx_strand_id
1 'polypeptide(L)' 'MFRSHQGSDEPGNLTTLCAWHHLRGVHGRALRCTGVAPDGLRFELGLRADHPPLAVYRSGEVWMV' A
#
# COMPACT_ATOMS: atom_id res chain seq x y z
N MET A 1 3.37 -0.34 9.45
CA MET A 1 2.27 -0.63 10.41
C MET A 1 1.47 0.63 10.65
N PHE A 2 0.16 0.55 10.93
CA PHE A 2 -0.63 1.75 11.26
C PHE A 2 -0.40 2.20 12.70
N ARG A 3 -0.56 3.51 12.97
CA ARG A 3 -0.43 4.07 14.33
C ARG A 3 -1.39 3.44 15.34
N SER A 4 -2.60 3.08 14.92
CA SER A 4 -3.58 2.34 15.75
C SER A 4 -3.10 0.95 16.16
N HIS A 5 -2.10 0.41 15.45
CA HIS A 5 -1.48 -0.89 15.71
C HIS A 5 0.00 -0.69 16.13
N GLN A 6 0.30 0.41 16.84
CA GLN A 6 1.64 0.73 17.36
C GLN A 6 2.72 0.98 16.28
N GLY A 7 2.33 1.32 15.05
CA GLY A 7 3.28 1.75 14.02
C GLY A 7 3.91 3.12 14.33
N SER A 8 5.17 3.30 13.95
CA SER A 8 5.91 4.55 14.13
C SER A 8 5.43 5.69 13.22
N ASP A 9 5.76 6.93 13.55
CA ASP A 9 5.55 8.11 12.69
C ASP A 9 6.83 8.46 11.89
N GLU A 10 7.74 7.49 11.75
CA GLU A 10 9.01 7.68 11.05
C GLU A 10 8.81 7.64 9.53
N PRO A 11 9.62 8.37 8.73
CA PRO A 11 9.47 8.45 7.28
C PRO A 11 9.37 7.09 6.57
N GLY A 12 10.10 6.07 7.05
CA GLY A 12 10.06 4.71 6.49
C GLY A 12 8.72 3.99 6.66
N ASN A 13 7.82 4.50 7.51
CA ASN A 13 6.47 3.98 7.72
C ASN A 13 5.38 4.91 7.14
N LEU A 14 5.77 5.98 6.43
CA LEU A 14 4.87 6.95 5.84
C LEU A 14 4.91 6.87 4.31
N THR A 15 3.74 6.96 3.69
CA THR A 15 3.62 7.07 2.23
C THR A 15 2.37 7.88 1.89
N THR A 16 2.30 8.37 0.65
CA THR A 16 1.17 9.14 0.15
C THR A 16 0.25 8.26 -0.68
N LEU A 17 -1.05 8.43 -0.50
CA LEU A 17 -2.09 7.78 -1.28
C LEU A 17 -3.12 8.81 -1.68
N CYS A 18 -3.69 8.67 -2.88
CA CYS A 18 -4.87 9.45 -3.25
C CYS A 18 -6.07 9.05 -2.36
N ALA A 19 -7.05 9.92 -2.25
CA ALA A 19 -8.21 9.71 -1.39
C ALA A 19 -8.92 8.37 -1.65
N TRP A 20 -9.02 7.95 -2.93
CA TRP A 20 -9.64 6.69 -3.28
C TRP A 20 -8.82 5.48 -2.79
N HIS A 21 -7.52 5.42 -3.08
CA HIS A 21 -6.67 4.30 -2.64
C HIS A 21 -6.51 4.25 -1.12
N HIS A 22 -6.54 5.41 -0.46
CA HIS A 22 -6.57 5.47 0.99
C HIS A 22 -7.88 4.89 1.56
N LEU A 23 -9.03 5.47 1.19
CA LEU A 23 -10.31 5.14 1.81
C LEU A 23 -10.91 3.82 1.30
N ARG A 24 -10.85 3.55 0.00
CA ARG A 24 -11.45 2.35 -0.61
C ARG A 24 -10.44 1.23 -0.78
N GLY A 25 -9.18 1.56 -1.04
CA GLY A 25 -8.09 0.58 -1.10
C GLY A 25 -7.75 0.04 0.29
N VAL A 26 -7.07 0.84 1.11
CA VAL A 26 -6.53 0.40 2.41
C VAL A 26 -7.65 0.11 3.41
N HIS A 27 -8.51 1.09 3.70
CA HIS A 27 -9.58 0.90 4.69
C HIS A 27 -10.65 -0.10 4.22
N GLY A 28 -10.91 -0.14 2.91
CA GLY A 28 -11.84 -1.10 2.29
C GLY A 28 -11.27 -2.50 2.09
N ARG A 29 -10.01 -2.75 2.49
CA ARG A 29 -9.31 -4.04 2.33
C ARG A 29 -9.22 -4.54 0.88
N ALA A 30 -9.28 -3.62 -0.09
CA ALA A 30 -9.06 -3.91 -1.50
C ALA A 30 -7.59 -3.73 -1.93
N LEU A 31 -6.77 -3.11 -1.07
CA LEU A 31 -5.34 -2.86 -1.28
C LEU A 31 -4.55 -3.28 -0.03
N ARG A 32 -3.38 -3.91 -0.24
CA ARG A 32 -2.37 -4.10 0.81
C ARG A 32 -1.07 -3.42 0.39
N CYS A 33 -0.48 -2.67 1.31
CA CYS A 33 0.85 -2.07 1.15
C CYS A 33 1.79 -2.63 2.24
N THR A 34 2.97 -3.08 1.84
CA THR A 34 3.99 -3.67 2.71
C THR A 34 5.37 -3.16 2.34
N GLY A 35 6.33 -3.29 3.25
CA GLY A 35 7.72 -2.86 3.04
C GLY A 35 8.07 -1.57 3.78
N VAL A 36 9.12 -0.90 3.32
CA VAL A 36 9.66 0.33 3.92
C VAL A 36 9.68 1.44 2.88
N ALA A 37 9.11 2.58 3.21
CA ALA A 37 9.07 3.75 2.33
C ALA A 37 10.45 4.44 2.22
N PRO A 38 10.70 5.20 1.14
CA PRO A 38 9.83 5.35 -0.05
C PRO A 38 10.00 4.21 -1.09
N ASP A 39 11.18 3.60 -1.17
CA ASP A 39 11.56 2.77 -2.32
C ASP A 39 11.36 1.26 -2.11
N GLY A 40 11.12 0.82 -0.88
CA GLY A 40 10.93 -0.59 -0.54
C GLY A 40 9.48 -1.03 -0.48
N LEU A 41 8.53 -0.24 -1.01
CA LEU A 41 7.11 -0.54 -0.90
C LEU A 41 6.66 -1.53 -1.98
N ARG A 42 5.78 -2.43 -1.57
CA ARG A 42 5.06 -3.36 -2.43
C ARG A 42 3.56 -3.17 -2.25
N PHE A 43 2.89 -2.89 -3.36
CA PHE A 43 1.45 -2.66 -3.43
C PHE A 43 0.77 -3.87 -4.08
N GLU A 44 -0.24 -4.40 -3.41
CA GLU A 44 -1.15 -5.44 -3.93
C GLU A 44 -2.53 -4.83 -4.11
N LEU A 45 -3.02 -4.85 -5.35
CA LEU A 45 -4.31 -4.28 -5.72
C LEU A 45 -5.32 -5.37 -6.05
N GLY A 46 -6.58 -5.15 -5.69
CA GLY A 46 -7.66 -6.10 -5.95
C GLY A 46 -7.52 -7.37 -5.14
N LEU A 47 -7.33 -7.23 -3.82
CA LEU A 47 -7.30 -8.38 -2.90
C LEU A 47 -8.61 -9.16 -2.97
N ARG A 48 -8.50 -10.49 -2.93
CA ARG A 48 -9.61 -11.45 -2.97
C ARG A 48 -9.33 -12.54 -1.95
N ALA A 49 -10.38 -13.07 -1.30
CA ALA A 49 -10.23 -13.99 -0.17
C ALA A 49 -9.36 -15.22 -0.50
N ASP A 50 -9.65 -15.87 -1.63
CA ASP A 50 -9.04 -17.15 -1.99
C ASP A 50 -8.24 -17.08 -3.31
N HIS A 51 -7.90 -15.87 -3.75
CA HIS A 51 -7.18 -15.65 -5.00
C HIS A 51 -6.03 -14.66 -4.83
N PRO A 52 -4.98 -14.77 -5.67
CA PRO A 52 -3.94 -13.75 -5.74
C PRO A 52 -4.52 -12.34 -5.99
N PRO A 53 -3.79 -11.27 -5.60
CA PRO A 53 -4.16 -9.92 -6.02
C PRO A 53 -4.24 -9.81 -7.55
N LEU A 54 -5.08 -8.92 -8.05
CA LEU A 54 -5.22 -8.67 -9.49
C LEU A 54 -3.96 -8.02 -10.08
N ALA A 55 -3.28 -7.18 -9.31
CA ALA A 55 -2.03 -6.55 -9.72
C ALA A 55 -1.08 -6.38 -8.53
N VAL A 56 0.22 -6.42 -8.82
CA VAL A 56 1.29 -6.20 -7.85
C VAL A 56 2.28 -5.20 -8.45
N TYR A 57 2.65 -4.18 -7.69
CA TYR A 57 3.62 -3.16 -8.09
C TYR A 57 4.64 -2.92 -6.99
N ARG A 58 5.87 -2.57 -7.38
CA ARG A 58 6.93 -2.10 -6.47
C ARG A 58 7.23 -0.63 -6.72
N SER A 59 7.77 0.06 -5.71
CA SER A 59 8.25 1.44 -5.89
C SER A 59 9.22 1.53 -7.07
N GLY A 60 9.05 2.56 -7.90
CA GLY A 60 9.88 2.78 -9.09
C GLY A 60 9.63 1.82 -10.26
N GLU A 61 8.68 0.89 -10.16
CA GLU A 61 8.34 -0.02 -11.27
C GLU A 61 7.47 0.66 -12.33
N VAL A 62 6.60 1.60 -11.90
CA VAL A 62 5.70 2.34 -12.78
C VAL A 62 6.05 3.81 -12.70
N TRP A 63 6.34 4.40 -13.85
CA TRP A 63 6.52 5.83 -14.02
C TRP A 63 5.36 6.37 -14.83
N MET A 64 4.73 7.44 -14.35
CA MET A 64 3.79 8.20 -15.18
C MET A 64 4.61 8.94 -16.23
N VAL A 65 4.49 8.50 -17.48
CA VAL A 65 4.99 9.22 -18.66
C VAL A 65 4.19 10.49 -18.93
#